data_AF-A0A6B3D0I2-F1
#
_entry.id   AF-A0A6B3D0I2-F1
#
_cell.length_a   1.000
_cell.length_b   1.000
_cell.length_c   1.000
_cell.angle_alpha   90.00
_cell.angle_beta   90.00
_cell.angle_gamma   90.00
#
_symmetry.space_group_name_H-M   'P 1'
#
loop_
_entity.id
_entity.type
_entity.pdbx_description
1 polymer ?
#
loop_
_entity_poly.entity_id
_entity_poly.type
_entity_poly.pdbx_seq_one_letter_code
_entity_poly.pdbx_strand_id
1 'polypeptide(L)'
;NLACTYCYLYEGPDSSWRERPAAASAAVLERTAHRIAEHAARHALRDLALVLHGGEPLLAGAGPLAAVAGRVRELVPSGCQVHATVQTNATLLTAERLAVLADAGIRVGISLDGGTAAHNRRRVDH
;
A
#
# COMPACT_ATOMS: atom_id res chain seq x y z
N ASN A 1 -2.42 -11.77 -7.42
CA ASN A 1 -1.37 -12.62 -8.00
C ASN A 1 -0.85 -13.67 -7.00
N LEU A 2 -1.42 -13.78 -5.81
CA LEU A 2 -1.30 -14.93 -4.92
C LEU A 2 -2.68 -15.17 -4.30
N ALA A 3 -2.96 -16.41 -3.92
CA ALA A 3 -4.16 -16.83 -3.18
C ALA A 3 -3.73 -17.49 -1.86
N CYS A 4 -3.13 -16.72 -0.96
CA CYS A 4 -2.69 -17.26 0.33
C CYS A 4 -3.89 -17.88 1.07
N THR A 5 -3.77 -19.14 1.48
CA THR A 5 -4.87 -19.95 2.09
C THR A 5 -5.39 -19.44 3.45
N TYR A 6 -4.84 -18.34 3.95
CA TYR A 6 -5.24 -17.66 5.19
C TYR A 6 -5.52 -16.18 4.96
N CYS A 7 -5.57 -15.71 3.71
CA CYS A 7 -5.78 -14.30 3.40
C CYS A 7 -7.16 -13.86 3.89
N TYR A 8 -7.22 -13.00 4.90
CA TYR A 8 -8.50 -12.52 5.43
C TYR A 8 -9.37 -11.81 4.39
N LEU A 9 -8.76 -11.27 3.32
CA LEU A 9 -9.47 -10.57 2.25
C LEU A 9 -10.13 -11.54 1.27
N TYR A 10 -9.41 -12.59 0.84
CA TYR A 10 -9.87 -13.49 -0.22
C TYR A 10 -10.49 -14.79 0.30
N GLU A 11 -10.05 -15.26 1.47
CA GLU A 11 -10.53 -16.46 2.18
C GLU A 11 -11.39 -16.12 3.40
N GLY A 12 -11.64 -14.83 3.65
CA GLY A 12 -12.51 -14.38 4.74
C GLY A 12 -14.00 -14.45 4.39
N PRO A 13 -14.88 -14.20 5.39
CA PRO A 13 -16.32 -14.22 5.19
C PRO A 13 -16.84 -13.02 4.37
N ASP A 14 -16.08 -11.93 4.29
CA ASP A 14 -16.43 -10.75 3.47
C ASP A 14 -16.03 -10.99 2.01
N SER A 15 -17.03 -11.16 1.14
CA SER A 15 -16.84 -11.31 -0.30
C SER A 15 -17.06 -10.02 -1.10
N SER A 16 -17.29 -8.87 -0.45
CA SER A 16 -17.60 -7.61 -1.13
C SER A 16 -16.49 -7.13 -2.05
N TRP A 17 -15.25 -7.59 -1.83
CA TRP A 17 -14.12 -7.30 -2.70
C TRP A 17 -14.34 -7.74 -4.15
N ARG A 18 -15.16 -8.77 -4.40
CA ARG A 18 -15.46 -9.29 -5.75
C ARG A 18 -16.19 -8.27 -6.62
N GLU A 19 -16.94 -7.38 -5.99
CA GLU A 19 -17.72 -6.33 -6.66
C GLU A 19 -16.97 -5.00 -6.71
N ARG A 20 -15.80 -4.91 -6.06
CA ARG A 20 -14.99 -3.69 -6.05
C ARG A 20 -14.12 -3.60 -7.29
N PRO A 21 -13.85 -2.38 -7.78
CA PRO A 21 -12.89 -2.20 -8.86
C PRO A 21 -11.50 -2.67 -8.45
N ALA A 22 -10.74 -3.18 -9.43
CA ALA A 22 -9.39 -3.71 -9.22
C ALA A 22 -8.38 -2.65 -8.74
N ALA A 23 -8.65 -1.37 -9.01
CA ALA A 23 -7.85 -0.25 -8.54
C ALA A 23 -8.75 0.90 -8.09
N ALA A 24 -8.28 1.67 -7.10
CA ALA A 24 -8.93 2.92 -6.73
C ALA A 24 -8.85 3.93 -7.88
N SER A 25 -9.96 4.63 -8.16
CA SER A 25 -9.97 5.68 -9.19
C SER A 25 -9.16 6.90 -8.73
N ALA A 26 -8.68 7.69 -9.69
CA ALA A 26 -7.97 8.94 -9.40
C ALA A 26 -8.79 9.88 -8.51
N ALA A 27 -10.10 9.98 -8.73
CA ALA A 27 -11.00 10.81 -7.91
C ALA A 27 -11.07 10.33 -6.45
N VAL A 28 -11.08 9.00 -6.23
CA VAL A 28 -11.06 8.43 -4.87
C VAL A 28 -9.72 8.70 -4.20
N LEU A 29 -8.61 8.50 -4.91
CA LEU A 29 -7.26 8.76 -4.38
C LEU A 29 -7.06 10.23 -3.98
N GLU A 30 -7.49 11.15 -4.84
CA GLU A 30 -7.41 12.59 -4.57
C GLU A 30 -8.28 12.98 -3.36
N ARG A 31 -9.52 12.47 -3.30
CA ARG A 31 -10.40 12.71 -2.16
C ARG A 31 -9.79 12.16 -0.87
N THR A 32 -9.22 10.96 -0.91
CA THR A 32 -8.54 10.35 0.25
C THR A 32 -7.37 11.19 0.72
N ALA A 33 -6.52 11.69 -0.19
CA ALA A 33 -5.39 12.54 0.17
C ALA A 33 -5.84 13.83 0.89
N HIS A 34 -6.90 14.47 0.37
CA HIS A 34 -7.50 15.62 1.05
C HIS A 34 -8.06 15.29 2.43
N ARG A 35 -8.76 14.16 2.60
CA ARG A 35 -9.30 13.76 3.92
C ARG A 35 -8.18 13.47 4.92
N ILE A 36 -7.08 12.88 4.47
CA ILE A 36 -5.88 12.66 5.30
C ILE A 36 -5.30 13.99 5.76
N ALA A 37 -5.14 14.96 4.85
CA ALA A 37 -4.63 16.28 5.18
C ALA A 37 -5.54 17.08 6.12
N GLU A 38 -6.87 17.04 5.89
CA GLU A 38 -7.87 17.63 6.79
C GLU A 38 -7.73 17.08 8.21
N HIS A 39 -7.56 15.77 8.34
CA HIS A 39 -7.34 15.11 9.62
C HIS A 39 -6.01 15.54 10.26
N ALA A 40 -4.91 15.53 9.50
CA ALA A 40 -3.60 15.94 9.99
C ALA A 40 -3.61 17.39 10.50
N ALA A 41 -4.27 18.31 9.79
CA ALA A 41 -4.41 19.71 10.18
C ALA A 41 -5.28 19.87 11.43
N ARG A 42 -6.47 19.24 11.45
CA ARG A 42 -7.40 19.32 12.58
C ARG A 42 -6.77 18.87 13.90
N HIS A 43 -5.90 17.86 13.84
CA HIS A 43 -5.29 17.25 15.01
C HIS A 43 -3.84 17.68 15.25
N ALA A 44 -3.33 18.64 14.47
CA ALA A 44 -1.94 19.10 14.55
C ALA A 44 -0.92 17.94 14.58
N LEU A 45 -1.12 16.93 13.72
CA LEU A 45 -0.24 15.77 13.67
C LEU A 45 1.17 16.18 13.25
N ARG A 46 2.17 15.65 13.98
CA ARG A 46 3.59 15.81 13.63
C ARG A 46 4.10 14.66 12.77
N ASP A 47 3.49 13.49 12.89
CA ASP A 47 3.87 12.27 12.19
C ASP A 47 2.61 11.57 11.66
N LEU A 48 2.70 11.12 10.40
CA LEU A 48 1.63 10.41 9.72
C LEU A 48 2.19 9.15 9.07
N ALA A 49 1.67 7.99 9.47
CA ALA A 49 1.98 6.73 8.79
C ALA A 49 1.02 6.52 7.61
N LEU A 50 1.55 6.51 6.39
CA LEU A 50 0.79 6.19 5.18
C LEU A 50 1.16 4.78 4.72
N VAL A 51 0.30 3.80 5.02
CA VAL A 51 0.51 2.40 4.62
C VAL A 51 -0.30 2.10 3.36
N LEU A 52 0.41 1.92 2.25
CA LEU A 52 -0.14 1.51 0.96
C LEU A 52 -0.31 -0.02 0.99
N HIS A 53 -1.56 -0.45 1.12
CA HIS A 53 -1.95 -1.85 1.27
C HIS A 53 -2.99 -2.24 0.21
N GLY A 54 -3.37 -3.51 0.19
CA GLY A 54 -4.48 -4.06 -0.61
C GLY A 54 -4.45 -5.58 -0.54
N GLY A 55 -4.81 -6.24 -1.64
CA GLY A 55 -4.35 -7.61 -1.91
C GLY A 55 -2.84 -7.59 -2.20
N GLU A 56 -2.46 -7.09 -3.38
CA GLU A 56 -1.07 -6.77 -3.72
C GLU A 56 -0.98 -5.36 -4.35
N PRO A 57 -0.44 -4.35 -3.63
CA PRO A 57 -0.46 -2.96 -4.11
C PRO A 57 0.41 -2.73 -5.35
N LEU A 58 1.47 -3.52 -5.59
CA LEU A 58 2.33 -3.34 -6.77
C LEU A 58 1.66 -3.74 -8.09
N LEU A 59 0.48 -4.35 -8.05
CA LEU A 59 -0.39 -4.53 -9.23
C LEU A 59 -0.81 -3.19 -9.84
N ALA A 60 -0.93 -2.13 -9.02
CA ALA A 60 -1.19 -0.78 -9.52
C ALA A 60 0.07 -0.12 -10.13
N GLY A 61 1.26 -0.66 -9.88
CA GLY A 61 2.54 -0.08 -10.30
C GLY A 61 3.19 0.80 -9.23
N ALA A 62 4.52 0.88 -9.22
CA ALA A 62 5.26 1.70 -8.25
C ALA A 62 5.06 3.22 -8.47
N GLY A 63 4.93 3.65 -9.73
CA GLY A 63 4.69 5.07 -10.07
C GLY A 63 3.39 5.61 -9.47
N PRO A 64 2.24 4.94 -9.66
CA PRO A 64 0.99 5.34 -9.01
C PRO A 64 1.06 5.38 -7.48
N LEU A 65 1.77 4.44 -6.84
CA LEU A 65 1.99 4.47 -5.39
C LEU A 65 2.81 5.69 -4.96
N ALA A 66 3.88 6.01 -5.69
CA ALA A 66 4.69 7.21 -5.48
C ALA A 66 3.87 8.49 -5.63
N ALA A 67 3.02 8.57 -6.65
CA ALA A 67 2.14 9.71 -6.89
C ALA A 67 1.18 9.96 -5.73
N VAL A 68 0.55 8.91 -5.18
CA VAL A 68 -0.35 9.04 -4.01
C VAL A 68 0.42 9.51 -2.77
N ALA A 69 1.60 8.92 -2.50
CA ALA A 69 2.42 9.34 -1.36
C ALA A 69 2.89 10.80 -1.48
N GLY A 70 3.31 11.21 -2.68
CA GLY A 70 3.65 12.60 -2.99
C GLY A 70 2.47 13.54 -2.76
N ARG A 71 1.29 13.17 -3.28
CA ARG A 71 0.09 13.99 -3.13
C ARG A 71 -0.33 14.20 -1.67
N VAL A 72 -0.22 13.16 -0.84
CA VAL A 72 -0.47 13.30 0.61
C VAL A 72 0.55 14.25 1.24
N ARG A 73 1.85 14.11 0.93
CA ARG A 73 2.90 14.99 1.45
C ARG A 73 2.70 16.47 1.08
N GLU A 74 2.23 16.73 -0.13
CA GLU A 74 1.91 18.09 -0.59
C GLU A 74 0.76 18.73 0.20
N LEU A 75 -0.22 17.93 0.61
CA LEU A 75 -1.45 18.43 1.23
C LEU A 75 -1.39 18.53 2.76
N VAL A 76 -0.58 17.69 3.42
CA VAL A 76 -0.45 17.77 4.88
C VAL A 76 0.24 19.09 5.30
N PRO A 77 -0.01 19.59 6.53
CA PRO A 77 0.70 20.76 7.04
C PRO A 77 2.23 20.59 7.04
N SER A 78 2.98 21.67 6.87
CA SER A 78 4.45 21.65 6.78
C SER A 78 5.17 21.04 8.00
N GLY A 79 4.52 21.01 9.17
CA GLY A 79 5.02 20.36 10.38
C GLY A 79 4.71 18.86 10.50
N CYS A 80 3.99 18.27 9.54
CA CYS A 80 3.56 16.87 9.55
C CYS A 80 4.45 16.03 8.63
N GLN A 81 5.23 15.12 9.21
CA GLN A 81 6.10 14.20 8.48
C GLN A 81 5.33 12.96 8.02
N VAL A 82 5.34 12.66 6.72
CA VAL A 82 4.66 11.48 6.16
C VAL A 82 5.63 10.32 5.99
N HIS A 83 5.41 9.28 6.77
CA HIS A 83 6.12 8.01 6.73
C HIS A 83 5.37 7.02 5.83
N ALA A 84 5.71 7.02 4.54
CA ALA A 84 5.09 6.13 3.57
C ALA A 84 5.70 4.73 3.60
N THR A 85 4.87 3.69 3.59
CA THR A 85 5.30 2.29 3.50
C THR A 85 4.37 1.53 2.55
N VAL A 86 4.92 0.69 1.67
CA VAL A 86 4.14 -0.28 0.90
C VAL A 86 4.26 -1.65 1.54
N GLN A 87 3.14 -2.34 1.77
CA GLN A 87 3.13 -3.73 2.23
C GLN A 87 2.89 -4.65 1.04
N THR A 88 3.85 -5.52 0.72
CA THR A 88 3.83 -6.34 -0.50
C THR A 88 4.15 -7.81 -0.20
N ASN A 89 3.65 -8.71 -1.05
CA ASN A 89 4.06 -10.10 -1.12
C ASN A 89 5.42 -10.29 -1.82
N ALA A 90 6.07 -9.21 -2.26
CA ALA A 90 7.39 -9.12 -2.88
C ALA A 90 7.55 -9.76 -4.27
N THR A 91 6.57 -10.52 -4.76
CA THR A 91 6.67 -11.23 -6.06
C THR A 91 6.73 -10.31 -7.28
N LEU A 92 6.32 -9.05 -7.14
CA LEU A 92 6.35 -8.02 -8.19
C LEU A 92 7.48 -7.00 -8.00
N LEU A 93 8.39 -7.21 -7.05
CA LEU A 93 9.55 -6.33 -6.89
C LEU A 93 10.56 -6.59 -8.01
N THR A 94 10.94 -5.51 -8.69
CA THR A 94 12.05 -5.46 -9.65
C THR A 94 12.97 -4.31 -9.29
N ALA A 95 14.17 -4.26 -9.88
CA ALA A 95 15.11 -3.16 -9.64
C ALA A 95 14.50 -1.79 -10.01
N GLU A 96 13.76 -1.71 -11.11
CA GLU A 96 13.11 -0.48 -11.58
C GLU A 96 12.02 -0.04 -10.60
N ARG A 97 11.21 -0.97 -10.09
CA ARG A 97 10.16 -0.67 -9.11
C ARG A 97 10.76 -0.24 -7.78
N LEU A 98 11.84 -0.89 -7.35
CA LEU A 98 12.56 -0.51 -6.13
C LEU A 98 13.16 0.89 -6.25
N ALA A 99 13.73 1.25 -7.40
CA ALA A 99 14.23 2.59 -7.65
C ALA A 99 13.14 3.65 -7.48
N VAL A 100 11.97 3.44 -8.10
CA VAL A 100 10.82 4.37 -7.96
C VAL A 100 10.36 4.50 -6.50
N LEU A 101 10.28 3.38 -5.76
CA LEU A 101 9.88 3.42 -4.35
C LEU A 101 10.93 4.13 -3.48
N ALA A 102 12.22 3.89 -3.74
CA ALA A 102 13.33 4.51 -3.02
C ALA A 102 13.39 6.02 -3.27
N ASP A 103 13.28 6.45 -4.53
CA ASP A 103 13.24 7.87 -4.91
C ASP A 103 12.04 8.59 -4.28
N ALA A 104 10.92 7.90 -4.16
CA ALA A 104 9.74 8.40 -3.46
C ALA A 104 9.84 8.30 -1.92
N GLY A 105 10.94 7.82 -1.35
CA GLY A 105 11.10 7.63 0.09
C GLY A 105 10.04 6.72 0.71
N ILE A 106 9.61 5.68 -0.02
CA ILE A 106 8.63 4.69 0.42
C ILE A 106 9.38 3.47 0.96
N ARG A 107 9.14 3.14 2.24
CA ARG A 107 9.66 1.91 2.84
C ARG A 107 8.90 0.69 2.33
N VAL A 108 9.57 -0.47 2.30
CA VAL A 108 8.96 -1.74 1.84
C VAL A 108 8.80 -2.69 3.02
N GLY A 109 7.55 -3.06 3.32
CA GLY A 109 7.20 -4.16 4.20
C GLY A 109 6.99 -5.42 3.37
N ILE A 110 7.72 -6.50 3.70
CA ILE A 110 7.63 -7.78 3.00
C ILE A 110 6.86 -8.77 3.85
N SER A 111 5.79 -9.33 3.28
CA SER A 111 5.02 -10.40 3.89
C SER A 111 5.76 -11.74 3.74
N LEU A 112 6.25 -12.28 4.86
CA LEU A 112 7.00 -13.53 4.92
C LEU A 112 6.58 -14.34 6.16
N ASP A 113 6.23 -15.61 5.99
CA ASP A 113 5.81 -16.49 7.12
C ASP A 113 7.01 -17.14 7.83
N GLY A 114 8.22 -16.90 7.33
CA GLY A 114 9.49 -17.42 7.82
C GLY A 114 10.51 -17.58 6.68
N GLY A 115 11.78 -17.82 7.02
CA GLY A 115 12.88 -17.83 6.04
C GLY A 115 12.99 -19.07 5.14
N THR A 116 11.97 -19.93 5.06
CA THR A 116 12.03 -21.19 4.29
C THR A 116 10.79 -21.38 3.43
N ALA A 117 10.90 -22.20 2.38
CA ALA A 117 9.75 -22.58 1.56
C ALA A 117 8.64 -23.27 2.38
N ALA A 118 9.02 -24.08 3.37
CA ALA A 118 8.07 -24.78 4.24
C ALA A 118 7.22 -23.82 5.09
N HIS A 119 7.83 -22.71 5.58
CA HIS A 119 7.09 -21.66 6.28
C HIS A 119 6.11 -20.95 5.36
N ASN A 120 6.49 -20.72 4.10
CA ASN A 120 5.66 -20.01 3.12
C ASN A 120 4.72 -20.93 2.32
N ARG A 121 4.59 -22.22 2.65
CA ARG A 121 3.79 -23.20 1.88
C ARG A 121 2.31 -22.83 1.69
N ARG A 122 1.80 -21.93 2.54
CA ARG A 122 0.41 -21.44 2.51
C ARG A 122 0.24 -20.17 1.67
N ARG A 123 1.34 -19.59 1.19
CA ARG A 123 1.41 -18.44 0.27
C ARG A 123 1.50 -18.94 -1.17
N VAL A 124 0.39 -19.43 -1.69
CA VAL A 124 0.30 -20.09 -3.00
C VAL A 124 -0.12 -19.14 -4.10
N ASP A 125 0.21 -19.48 -5.34
CA ASP A 125 -0.35 -18.81 -6.53
C ASP A 125 -1.82 -19.24 -6.75
N HIS A 126 -2.49 -18.57 -7.67
CA HIS A 126 -3.91 -18.72 -8.01
C HIS A 126 -4.10 -19.39 -9.37
#